data_AF-A0AAN0K078-F1
#
_entry.id   AF-A0AAN0K078-F1
#
_cell.length_a   1.000
_cell.length_b   1.000
_cell.length_c   1.000
_cell.angle_alpha   90.00
_cell.angle_beta   90.00
_cell.angle_gamma   90.00
#
_symmetry.space_group_name_H-M   'P 1'
#
loop_
_entity.id
_entity.type
_entity.pdbx_description
1 polymer ?
#
loop_
_entity_poly.entity_id
_entity_poly.type
_entity_poly.pdbx_seq_one_letter_code
_entity_poly.pdbx_strand_id
1 'polypeptide(L)'
;MKFKNLCLGDDHEPFKVSPKMLNPFDPPNHIHWIICPSHQLKNMINALFSSQQNGTKDFTLKGVKFGWETIVSLYKRDCERVSKGLTRMVPKMKEAYVIRDAWTKLNVAPAKIMQQDQVLMELSNYIQENPNADDVCSVSITLKFLEACQNFFENGLLSHSRVTHMKSDVICSVEEGYLFFTNWLNEITKKWYL
;
A
#
# COMPACT_ATOMS: atom_id res chain seq x y z
N MET A 1 -21.82 45.13 -6.42
CA MET A 1 -22.41 43.78 -6.52
C MET A 1 -22.27 43.12 -5.15
N LYS A 2 -23.36 43.06 -4.37
CA LYS A 2 -23.35 42.48 -3.01
C LYS A 2 -23.57 40.97 -3.16
N PHE A 3 -22.61 40.16 -2.73
CA PHE A 3 -22.80 38.71 -2.63
C PHE A 3 -23.86 38.43 -1.55
N LYS A 4 -25.05 38.02 -1.98
CA LYS A 4 -26.09 37.51 -1.09
C LYS A 4 -25.66 36.14 -0.59
N ASN A 5 -25.72 35.98 0.74
CA ASN A 5 -25.70 34.75 1.52
C ASN A 5 -25.84 33.47 0.69
N LEU A 6 -24.73 32.77 0.50
CA LEU A 6 -24.75 31.33 0.26
C LEU A 6 -25.25 30.68 1.55
N CYS A 7 -26.38 29.98 1.47
CA CYS A 7 -26.97 29.22 2.55
C CYS A 7 -25.92 28.26 3.14
N LEU A 8 -25.44 28.58 4.35
CA LEU A 8 -24.71 27.64 5.20
C LEU A 8 -25.76 26.67 5.75
N GLY A 9 -25.90 25.52 5.10
CA GLY A 9 -26.66 24.39 5.62
C GLY A 9 -25.83 23.63 6.65
N ASP A 10 -26.39 23.53 7.86
CA ASP A 10 -26.15 22.62 8.98
C ASP A 10 -24.73 22.16 9.35
N ASP A 11 -24.38 22.44 10.61
CA ASP A 11 -23.32 21.83 11.43
C ASP A 11 -21.94 21.69 10.76
N HIS A 12 -21.34 22.83 10.43
CA HIS A 12 -19.93 22.88 10.07
C HIS A 12 -19.05 22.74 11.33
N GLU A 13 -18.69 21.50 11.66
CA GLU A 13 -17.42 21.26 12.36
C GLU A 13 -16.32 21.96 11.56
N PRO A 14 -15.60 22.94 12.14
CA PRO A 14 -14.68 23.83 11.41
C PRO A 14 -13.48 23.09 10.80
N PHE A 15 -13.32 21.80 11.10
CA PHE A 15 -12.24 20.94 10.61
C PHE A 15 -12.72 19.77 9.74
N LYS A 16 -14.00 19.72 9.37
CA LYS A 16 -14.53 18.65 8.52
C LYS A 16 -14.01 18.80 7.09
N VAL A 17 -12.98 18.03 6.76
CA VAL A 17 -12.40 17.98 5.41
C VAL A 17 -13.36 17.23 4.48
N SER A 18 -13.80 17.90 3.40
CA SER A 18 -14.58 17.28 2.32
C SER A 18 -13.67 16.99 1.12
N PRO A 19 -13.70 15.78 0.51
CA PRO A 19 -12.90 15.45 -0.68
C PRO A 19 -13.46 16.08 -1.97
N LYS A 20 -14.38 17.04 -1.84
CA LYS A 20 -15.03 17.72 -2.95
C LYS A 20 -15.46 19.13 -2.56
N MET A 21 -15.50 20.03 -3.54
CA MET A 21 -16.06 21.38 -3.42
C MET A 21 -17.04 21.66 -4.56
N LEU A 22 -17.99 22.56 -4.35
CA LEU A 22 -18.89 23.01 -5.42
C LEU A 22 -18.08 23.75 -6.49
N ASN A 23 -18.36 23.50 -7.76
CA ASN A 23 -17.76 24.26 -8.85
C ASN A 23 -18.32 25.70 -8.85
N PRO A 24 -17.49 26.74 -8.63
CA PRO A 24 -17.97 28.12 -8.57
C PRO A 24 -18.42 28.67 -9.93
N PHE A 25 -18.05 28.01 -11.03
CA PHE A 25 -18.37 28.44 -12.40
C PHE A 25 -19.44 27.56 -13.07
N ASP A 26 -19.80 26.42 -12.47
CA ASP A 26 -20.80 25.49 -13.01
C ASP A 26 -21.56 24.73 -11.89
N PRO A 27 -22.37 25.40 -11.04
CA PRO A 27 -23.24 24.72 -10.10
C PRO A 27 -24.35 23.95 -10.83
N PRO A 28 -24.77 22.75 -10.36
CA PRO A 28 -24.47 22.12 -9.07
C PRO A 28 -23.29 21.12 -9.10
N ASN A 29 -22.45 21.15 -10.14
CA ASN A 29 -21.39 20.16 -10.32
C ASN A 29 -20.28 20.32 -9.27
N HIS A 30 -19.67 19.20 -8.87
CA HIS A 30 -18.60 19.17 -7.87
C HIS A 30 -17.22 19.00 -8.53
N ILE A 31 -16.22 19.61 -7.92
CA ILE A 31 -14.80 19.36 -8.18
C ILE A 31 -14.29 18.42 -7.08
N HIS A 32 -13.75 17.27 -7.48
CA HIS A 32 -13.20 16.26 -6.56
C HIS A 32 -11.70 16.42 -6.41
N TRP A 33 -11.18 16.28 -5.19
CA TRP A 33 -9.76 16.29 -4.91
C TRP A 33 -9.25 14.86 -4.80
N ILE A 34 -8.27 14.51 -5.63
CA ILE A 34 -7.65 13.19 -5.63
C ILE A 34 -6.14 13.37 -5.42
N ILE A 35 -5.58 12.62 -4.47
CA ILE A 35 -4.14 12.56 -4.30
C ILE A 35 -3.58 11.56 -5.32
N CYS A 36 -2.47 11.94 -5.98
CA CYS A 36 -1.82 11.10 -6.99
C CYS A 36 -1.55 9.67 -6.47
N PRO A 37 -2.18 8.62 -7.03
CA PRO A 37 -2.06 7.27 -6.50
C PRO A 37 -0.63 6.72 -6.60
N SER A 38 0.13 7.08 -7.64
CA SER A 38 1.54 6.68 -7.76
C SER A 38 2.42 7.28 -6.67
N HIS A 39 2.12 8.50 -6.19
CA HIS A 39 2.82 9.06 -5.05
C HIS A 39 2.45 8.34 -3.74
N GLN A 40 1.18 7.98 -3.58
CA GLN A 40 0.74 7.20 -2.41
C GLN A 40 1.38 5.82 -2.38
N LEU A 41 1.44 5.10 -3.50
CA LEU A 41 2.15 3.82 -3.60
C LEU A 41 3.62 3.95 -3.16
N LYS A 42 4.34 4.96 -3.69
CA LYS A 42 5.73 5.22 -3.27
C LYS A 42 5.83 5.47 -1.77
N ASN A 43 4.91 6.25 -1.21
CA ASN A 43 4.90 6.53 0.24
C ASN A 43 4.68 5.25 1.06
N MET A 44 3.75 4.38 0.65
CA MET A 44 3.49 3.11 1.34
C MET A 44 4.71 2.20 1.34
N ILE A 45 5.37 2.04 0.19
CA ILE A 45 6.58 1.22 0.08
C ILE A 45 7.76 1.86 0.81
N ASN A 46 7.89 3.19 0.80
CA ASN A 46 8.93 3.88 1.55
C ASN A 46 8.69 3.82 3.07
N ALA A 47 7.44 3.79 3.52
CA ALA A 47 7.08 3.56 4.92
C ALA A 47 7.44 2.13 5.32
N LEU A 48 7.14 1.14 4.48
CA LEU A 48 7.58 -0.25 4.68
C LEU A 48 9.11 -0.33 4.72
N PHE A 49 9.84 0.31 3.79
CA PHE A 49 11.31 0.39 3.85
C PHE A 49 11.81 1.00 5.16
N SER A 50 11.15 2.04 5.64
CA SER A 50 11.50 2.71 6.90
C SER A 50 11.19 1.87 8.15
N SER A 51 10.61 0.68 8.01
CA SER A 51 10.44 -0.30 9.10
C SER A 51 11.64 -1.24 9.29
N GLN A 52 12.67 -1.13 8.44
CA GLN A 52 13.93 -1.87 8.62
C GLN A 52 14.62 -1.54 9.95
N GLN A 53 15.60 -2.35 10.34
CA GLN A 53 16.48 -2.07 11.47
C GLN A 53 17.09 -0.66 11.39
N ASN A 54 16.98 0.12 12.47
CA ASN A 54 17.36 1.54 12.55
C ASN A 54 16.54 2.50 11.67
N GLY A 55 15.39 2.05 11.15
CA GLY A 55 14.42 2.89 10.46
C GLY A 55 13.58 3.74 11.40
N THR A 56 12.71 4.58 10.83
CA THR A 56 11.89 5.55 11.57
C THR A 56 10.42 5.14 11.74
N LYS A 57 10.04 3.95 11.28
CA LYS A 57 8.66 3.44 11.35
C LYS A 57 8.63 2.10 12.07
N ASP A 58 7.59 1.87 12.86
CA ASP A 58 7.33 0.57 13.49
C ASP A 58 6.03 0.02 12.93
N PHE A 59 6.09 -1.20 12.41
CA PHE A 59 4.98 -1.88 11.74
C PHE A 59 4.61 -3.08 12.60
N THR A 60 3.48 -2.95 13.29
CA THR A 60 2.97 -4.00 14.18
C THR A 60 1.50 -4.25 13.88
N LEU A 61 1.14 -5.53 13.72
CA LEU A 61 -0.25 -5.98 13.57
C LEU A 61 -0.44 -7.21 14.46
N LYS A 62 -1.47 -7.22 15.30
CA LYS A 62 -1.77 -8.25 16.31
C LYS A 62 -0.59 -8.56 17.24
N GLY A 63 0.25 -7.56 17.52
CA GLY A 63 1.46 -7.71 18.35
C GLY A 63 2.65 -8.34 17.63
N VAL A 64 2.51 -8.71 16.37
CA VAL A 64 3.60 -9.22 15.53
C VAL A 64 4.22 -8.05 14.77
N LYS A 65 5.54 -7.90 14.90
CA LYS A 65 6.31 -6.98 14.07
C LYS A 65 6.50 -7.55 12.68
N PHE A 66 6.34 -6.70 11.67
CA PHE A 66 6.52 -7.06 10.27
C PHE A 66 7.17 -5.89 9.54
N GLY A 67 7.75 -6.10 8.35
CA GLY A 67 8.47 -5.00 7.72
C GLY A 67 9.41 -5.35 6.58
N TRP A 68 10.36 -4.44 6.34
CA TRP A 68 11.28 -4.53 5.20
C TRP A 68 12.20 -5.75 5.22
N GLU A 69 12.47 -6.31 6.41
CA GLU A 69 13.31 -7.49 6.57
C GLU A 69 12.82 -8.67 5.73
N THR A 70 11.50 -8.82 5.58
CA THR A 70 10.90 -9.82 4.69
C THR A 70 11.33 -9.65 3.23
N ILE A 71 11.41 -8.41 2.73
CA ILE A 71 11.86 -8.11 1.36
C ILE A 71 13.36 -8.41 1.20
N VAL A 72 14.16 -8.09 2.21
CA VAL A 72 15.59 -8.41 2.24
C VAL A 72 15.80 -9.93 2.20
N SER A 73 15.04 -10.70 3.00
CA SER A 73 15.11 -12.16 3.00
C SER A 73 14.66 -12.78 1.68
N LEU A 74 13.58 -12.28 1.07
CA LEU A 74 13.18 -12.68 -0.29
C LEU A 74 14.31 -12.48 -1.29
N TYR A 75 14.95 -11.31 -1.28
CA TYR A 75 16.02 -11.02 -2.21
C TYR A 75 17.24 -11.92 -2.01
N LYS A 76 17.60 -12.20 -0.75
CA LYS A 76 18.67 -13.15 -0.41
C LYS A 76 18.37 -14.55 -0.95
N ARG A 77 17.15 -15.06 -0.77
CA ARG A 77 16.74 -16.35 -1.34
C ARG A 77 16.86 -16.38 -2.86
N ASP A 78 16.47 -15.30 -3.55
CA ASP A 78 16.66 -15.20 -4.99
C ASP A 78 18.14 -15.15 -5.41
N CYS A 79 19.02 -14.51 -4.64
CA CYS A 79 20.46 -14.56 -4.87
C CYS A 79 21.03 -15.98 -4.66
N GLU A 80 20.55 -16.70 -3.64
CA GLU A 80 20.94 -18.11 -3.40
C GLU A 80 20.46 -19.06 -4.51
N ARG A 81 19.28 -18.80 -5.10
CA ARG A 81 18.81 -19.54 -6.28
C ARG A 81 19.79 -19.36 -7.44
N VAL A 82 20.19 -18.12 -7.73
CA VAL A 82 21.16 -17.84 -8.80
C VAL A 82 22.51 -18.48 -8.54
N SER A 83 23.03 -18.45 -7.31
CA SER A 83 24.32 -19.08 -7.00
C SER A 83 24.30 -20.61 -7.18
N LYS A 84 23.12 -21.23 -7.08
CA LYS A 84 22.88 -22.65 -7.36
C LYS A 84 22.54 -22.95 -8.84
N GLY A 85 22.62 -21.95 -9.72
CA GLY A 85 22.26 -22.10 -11.14
C GLY A 85 20.75 -22.19 -11.41
N LEU A 86 19.92 -21.82 -10.43
CA LEU A 86 18.46 -21.79 -10.56
C LEU A 86 17.97 -20.41 -10.96
N THR A 87 16.80 -20.36 -11.60
CA THR A 87 16.14 -19.11 -11.97
C THR A 87 15.57 -18.39 -10.74
N ARG A 88 15.63 -17.06 -10.76
CA ARG A 88 14.97 -16.21 -9.75
C ARG A 88 13.46 -16.37 -9.81
N MET A 89 12.80 -16.33 -8.66
CA MET A 89 11.34 -16.24 -8.61
C MET A 89 10.85 -14.83 -8.94
N VAL A 90 11.64 -13.79 -8.65
CA VAL A 90 11.35 -12.40 -8.99
C VAL A 90 12.41 -11.85 -9.95
N PRO A 91 12.37 -12.19 -11.27
CA PRO A 91 13.45 -11.86 -12.21
C PRO A 91 13.76 -10.37 -12.34
N LYS A 92 12.74 -9.52 -12.17
CA LYS A 92 12.88 -8.06 -12.30
C LYS A 92 13.41 -7.39 -11.03
N MET A 93 13.56 -8.12 -9.92
CA MET A 93 14.06 -7.56 -8.66
C MET A 93 15.55 -7.27 -8.77
N LYS A 94 15.91 -6.04 -8.40
CA LYS A 94 17.28 -5.53 -8.40
C LYS A 94 17.69 -5.20 -6.97
N GLU A 95 18.98 -5.31 -6.68
CA GLU A 95 19.53 -4.93 -5.37
C GLU A 95 19.18 -3.49 -5.00
N ALA A 96 19.29 -2.56 -5.96
CA ALA A 96 18.94 -1.15 -5.77
C ALA A 96 17.47 -0.93 -5.36
N TYR A 97 16.56 -1.89 -5.61
CA TYR A 97 15.17 -1.79 -5.18
C TYR A 97 14.96 -2.22 -3.72
N VAL A 98 15.92 -2.99 -3.18
CA VAL A 98 15.97 -3.49 -1.81
C VAL A 98 16.79 -2.55 -0.93
N ILE A 99 17.97 -2.16 -1.40
CA ILE A 99 18.84 -1.15 -0.78
C ILE A 99 18.51 0.19 -1.42
N ARG A 100 17.50 0.87 -0.85
CA ARG A 100 16.90 2.06 -1.46
C ARG A 100 17.61 3.34 -1.05
N ASP A 101 18.24 4.00 -2.02
CA ASP A 101 18.73 5.37 -1.89
C ASP A 101 17.60 6.41 -2.05
N ALA A 102 17.96 7.70 -1.93
CA ALA A 102 16.99 8.79 -2.08
C ALA A 102 16.32 8.79 -3.46
N TRP A 103 17.06 8.46 -4.52
CA TRP A 103 16.54 8.46 -5.89
C TRP A 103 15.55 7.31 -6.15
N THR A 104 15.88 6.13 -5.65
CA THR A 104 15.02 4.93 -5.72
C THR A 104 13.69 5.17 -5.02
N LYS A 105 13.70 5.87 -3.88
CA LYS A 105 12.48 6.24 -3.14
C LYS A 105 11.55 7.17 -3.94
N LEU A 106 12.07 7.92 -4.90
CA LEU A 106 11.30 8.80 -5.78
C LEU A 106 10.74 8.09 -7.01
N ASN A 107 11.33 6.96 -7.40
CA ASN A 107 10.95 6.22 -8.60
C ASN A 107 9.76 5.28 -8.32
N VAL A 108 8.81 5.24 -9.25
CA VAL A 108 7.63 4.37 -9.13
C VAL A 108 7.95 2.92 -9.44
N ALA A 109 8.91 2.62 -10.32
CA ALA A 109 9.21 1.25 -10.71
C ALA A 109 9.70 0.36 -9.54
N PRO A 110 10.62 0.83 -8.66
CA PRO A 110 10.99 0.12 -7.43
C PRO A 110 9.85 -0.02 -6.41
N ALA A 111 8.82 0.83 -6.45
CA ALA A 111 7.65 0.67 -5.60
C ALA A 111 6.67 -0.35 -6.20
N LYS A 112 6.42 -0.23 -7.51
CA LYS A 112 5.49 -1.08 -8.26
C LYS A 112 5.92 -2.55 -8.29
N ILE A 113 7.22 -2.85 -8.27
CA ILE A 113 7.67 -4.25 -8.24
C ILE A 113 7.21 -5.00 -6.98
N MET A 114 7.05 -4.30 -5.84
CA MET A 114 6.69 -4.91 -4.55
C MET A 114 5.26 -5.45 -4.52
N GLN A 115 4.41 -5.00 -5.44
CA GLN A 115 3.01 -5.43 -5.60
C GLN A 115 2.80 -6.31 -6.84
N GLN A 116 3.86 -6.88 -7.42
CA GLN A 116 3.75 -7.78 -8.57
C GLN A 116 3.57 -9.22 -8.10
N ASP A 117 2.83 -10.01 -8.88
CA ASP A 117 2.48 -11.40 -8.56
C ASP A 117 3.71 -12.25 -8.21
N GLN A 118 4.85 -12.02 -8.87
CA GLN A 118 6.06 -12.78 -8.58
C GLN A 118 6.55 -12.59 -7.14
N VAL A 119 6.45 -11.38 -6.59
CA VAL A 119 6.81 -11.09 -5.20
C VAL A 119 5.83 -11.77 -4.25
N LEU A 120 4.53 -11.63 -4.52
CA LEU A 120 3.48 -12.21 -3.68
C LEU A 120 3.56 -13.75 -3.67
N MET A 121 3.78 -14.35 -4.84
CA MET A 121 3.98 -15.79 -4.99
C MET A 121 5.25 -16.29 -4.26
N GLU A 122 6.36 -15.56 -4.33
CA GLU A 122 7.59 -15.97 -3.61
C GLU A 122 7.35 -16.00 -2.09
N LEU A 123 6.71 -14.97 -1.54
CA LEU A 123 6.37 -14.91 -0.12
C LEU A 123 5.35 -15.97 0.28
N SER A 124 4.34 -16.21 -0.55
CA SER A 124 3.34 -17.26 -0.33
C SER A 124 3.98 -18.65 -0.32
N ASN A 125 4.83 -18.94 -1.30
CA ASN A 125 5.57 -20.21 -1.37
C ASN A 125 6.50 -20.38 -0.17
N TYR A 126 7.19 -19.32 0.26
CA TYR A 126 8.03 -19.36 1.45
C TYR A 126 7.23 -19.79 2.70
N ILE A 127 6.05 -19.21 2.90
CA ILE A 127 5.15 -19.54 4.02
C ILE A 127 4.71 -21.01 3.95
N GLN A 128 4.36 -21.50 2.76
CA GLN A 128 3.90 -22.87 2.55
C GLN A 128 5.02 -23.91 2.75
N GLU A 129 6.23 -23.61 2.28
CA GLU A 129 7.39 -24.50 2.36
C GLU A 129 8.02 -24.51 3.76
N ASN A 130 7.85 -23.44 4.55
CA ASN A 130 8.52 -23.26 5.84
C ASN A 130 7.53 -22.91 6.96
N PRO A 131 6.45 -23.68 7.19
CA PRO A 131 5.35 -23.29 8.09
C PRO A 131 5.77 -23.10 9.56
N ASN A 132 6.91 -23.68 9.96
CA ASN A 132 7.43 -23.63 11.33
C ASN A 132 8.58 -22.63 11.51
N ALA A 133 8.93 -21.84 10.49
CA ALA A 133 9.96 -20.82 10.65
C ALA A 133 9.47 -19.68 11.56
N ASP A 134 10.36 -19.16 12.40
CA ASP A 134 10.03 -18.18 13.44
C ASP A 134 9.45 -16.87 12.87
N ASP A 135 9.78 -16.53 11.62
CA ASP A 135 9.37 -15.32 10.93
C ASP A 135 8.08 -15.47 10.10
N VAL A 136 7.49 -16.66 10.01
CA VAL A 136 6.31 -16.93 9.15
C VAL A 136 5.15 -15.98 9.41
N CYS A 137 4.89 -15.67 10.68
CA CYS A 137 3.84 -14.71 11.04
C CYS A 137 4.13 -13.31 10.49
N SER A 138 5.39 -12.86 10.59
CA SER A 138 5.85 -11.57 10.04
C SER A 138 5.77 -11.55 8.51
N VAL A 139 6.19 -12.63 7.85
CA VAL A 139 6.11 -12.77 6.39
C VAL A 139 4.66 -12.80 5.92
N SER A 140 3.77 -13.51 6.61
CA SER A 140 2.34 -13.58 6.29
C SER A 140 1.66 -12.21 6.40
N ILE A 141 2.00 -11.41 7.40
CA ILE A 141 1.45 -10.06 7.55
C ILE A 141 2.01 -9.14 6.47
N THR A 142 3.31 -9.23 6.17
CA THR A 142 3.93 -8.44 5.10
C THR A 142 3.33 -8.76 3.74
N LEU A 143 3.07 -10.05 3.45
CA LEU A 143 2.37 -10.48 2.25
C LEU A 143 0.99 -9.82 2.16
N LYS A 144 0.18 -9.90 3.22
CA LYS A 144 -1.15 -9.26 3.26
C LYS A 144 -1.10 -7.74 3.06
N PHE A 145 -0.08 -7.08 3.60
CA PHE A 145 0.16 -5.66 3.38
C PHE A 145 0.43 -5.35 1.89
N LEU A 146 1.24 -6.18 1.22
CA LEU A 146 1.55 -6.00 -0.20
C LEU A 146 0.38 -6.38 -1.11
N GLU A 147 -0.39 -7.41 -0.77
CA GLU A 147 -1.66 -7.76 -1.43
C GLU A 147 -2.67 -6.62 -1.32
N ALA A 148 -2.81 -6.01 -0.13
CA ALA A 148 -3.65 -4.83 0.06
C ALA A 148 -3.17 -3.65 -0.79
N CYS A 149 -1.85 -3.44 -0.92
CA CYS A 149 -1.30 -2.44 -1.84
C CYS A 149 -1.62 -2.78 -3.30
N GLN A 150 -1.49 -4.04 -3.72
CA GLN A 150 -1.81 -4.48 -5.08
C GLN A 150 -3.28 -4.23 -5.41
N ASN A 151 -4.18 -4.63 -4.52
CA ASN A 151 -5.62 -4.44 -4.69
C ASN A 151 -5.98 -2.95 -4.74
N PHE A 152 -5.44 -2.14 -3.83
CA PHE A 152 -5.74 -0.72 -3.78
C PHE A 152 -5.16 0.07 -4.95
N PHE A 153 -3.91 -0.23 -5.37
CA PHE A 153 -3.20 0.51 -6.39
C PHE A 153 -3.22 -0.18 -7.75
N GLU A 154 -2.56 -1.33 -7.93
CA GLU A 154 -2.40 -1.98 -9.25
C GLU A 154 -3.73 -2.39 -9.87
N ASN A 155 -4.58 -3.08 -9.10
CA ASN A 155 -5.88 -3.57 -9.55
C ASN A 155 -6.98 -2.50 -9.38
N GLY A 156 -6.70 -1.48 -8.56
CA GLY A 156 -7.60 -0.38 -8.23
C GLY A 156 -7.23 0.93 -8.93
N LEU A 157 -6.68 1.88 -8.17
CA LEU A 157 -6.51 3.29 -8.58
C LEU A 157 -5.58 3.51 -9.79
N LEU A 158 -4.66 2.59 -10.06
CA LEU A 158 -3.72 2.61 -11.19
C LEU A 158 -4.07 1.56 -12.26
N SER A 159 -5.22 0.91 -12.13
CA SER A 159 -5.68 -0.10 -13.07
C SER A 159 -5.91 0.50 -14.45
N HIS A 160 -5.59 -0.27 -15.49
CA HIS A 160 -5.95 0.07 -16.87
C HIS A 160 -7.39 -0.34 -17.21
N SER A 161 -8.07 -1.06 -16.31
CA SER A 161 -9.46 -1.48 -16.49
C SER A 161 -10.42 -0.31 -16.32
N ARG A 162 -11.45 -0.25 -17.17
CA ARG A 162 -12.48 0.78 -17.08
C ARG A 162 -13.52 0.44 -16.02
N VAL A 163 -13.85 1.42 -15.18
CA VAL A 163 -14.99 1.35 -14.26
C VAL A 163 -16.26 1.69 -15.04
N THR A 164 -17.08 0.69 -15.33
CA THR A 164 -18.36 0.86 -16.05
C THR A 164 -19.57 0.88 -15.11
N HIS A 165 -19.41 0.36 -13.89
CA HIS A 165 -20.45 0.27 -12.87
C HIS A 165 -19.82 0.08 -11.49
N MET A 166 -20.58 0.34 -10.41
CA MET A 166 -20.05 0.34 -9.04
C MET A 166 -19.64 -1.03 -8.50
N LYS A 167 -19.99 -2.12 -9.19
CA LYS A 167 -19.58 -3.50 -8.83
C LYS A 167 -18.45 -4.05 -9.71
N SER A 168 -17.75 -3.18 -10.45
CA SER A 168 -16.61 -3.61 -11.25
C SER A 168 -15.47 -4.08 -10.36
N ASP A 169 -14.67 -5.03 -10.85
CA ASP A 169 -13.51 -5.59 -10.15
C ASP A 169 -12.54 -4.54 -9.61
N VAL A 170 -12.38 -3.41 -10.32
CA VAL A 170 -11.55 -2.28 -9.90
C VAL A 170 -12.06 -1.68 -8.58
N ILE A 171 -13.37 -1.45 -8.45
CA ILE A 171 -13.96 -0.87 -7.24
C ILE A 171 -13.88 -1.87 -6.09
N CYS A 172 -14.21 -3.15 -6.34
CA CYS A 172 -14.06 -4.21 -5.34
C CYS A 172 -12.62 -4.32 -4.83
N SER A 173 -11.63 -4.26 -5.73
CA SER A 173 -10.20 -4.29 -5.36
C SER A 173 -9.81 -3.09 -4.49
N VAL A 174 -10.29 -1.88 -4.81
CA VAL A 174 -10.07 -0.69 -3.99
C VAL A 174 -10.68 -0.87 -2.59
N GLU A 175 -11.92 -1.37 -2.50
CA GLU A 175 -12.59 -1.61 -1.22
C GLU A 175 -11.86 -2.64 -0.36
N GLU A 176 -11.45 -3.77 -0.94
CA GLU A 176 -10.70 -4.83 -0.24
C GLU A 176 -9.35 -4.34 0.27
N GLY A 177 -8.57 -3.65 -0.58
CA GLY A 177 -7.29 -3.08 -0.19
C GLY A 177 -7.45 -2.02 0.92
N TYR A 178 -8.45 -1.16 0.81
CA TYR A 178 -8.76 -0.14 1.82
C TYR A 178 -9.20 -0.75 3.16
N LEU A 179 -9.98 -1.83 3.11
CA LEU A 179 -10.47 -2.54 4.30
C LEU A 179 -9.32 -3.07 5.16
N PHE A 180 -8.24 -3.57 4.55
CA PHE A 180 -7.04 -3.97 5.30
C PHE A 180 -6.46 -2.82 6.12
N PHE A 181 -6.25 -1.65 5.50
CA PHE A 181 -5.63 -0.50 6.18
C PHE A 181 -6.52 0.10 7.27
N THR A 182 -7.83 0.16 7.05
CA THR A 182 -8.79 0.64 8.07
C THR A 182 -8.89 -0.31 9.25
N ASN A 183 -8.91 -1.63 9.00
CA ASN A 183 -8.87 -2.63 10.08
C ASN A 183 -7.57 -2.54 10.88
N TRP A 184 -6.44 -2.36 10.20
CA TRP A 184 -5.15 -2.17 10.87
C TRP A 184 -5.13 -0.89 11.73
N LEU A 185 -5.61 0.24 11.22
CA LEU A 185 -5.72 1.48 11.97
C LEU A 185 -6.61 1.31 13.21
N ASN A 186 -7.76 0.66 13.06
CA ASN A 186 -8.68 0.40 14.17
C ASN A 186 -8.05 -0.47 15.26
N GLU A 187 -7.26 -1.48 14.88
CA GLU A 187 -6.53 -2.31 15.84
C GLU A 187 -5.48 -1.50 16.62
N ILE A 188 -4.68 -0.68 15.91
CA ILE A 188 -3.68 0.18 16.55
C ILE A 188 -4.39 1.13 17.51
N THR A 189 -5.43 1.82 17.05
CA THR A 189 -6.14 2.85 17.82
C THR A 189 -6.76 2.28 19.09
N LYS A 190 -7.36 1.09 19.04
CA LYS A 190 -7.91 0.40 20.22
C LYS A 190 -6.86 0.11 21.30
N LYS A 191 -5.61 -0.14 20.92
CA LYS A 191 -4.51 -0.36 21.90
C LYS A 191 -4.12 0.91 22.66
N TRP A 192 -4.45 2.10 22.18
CA TRP A 192 -4.10 3.36 22.84
C TRP A 192 -5.17 3.85 23.83
N TYR A 193 -6.33 3.20 23.89
CA TYR A 193 -7.44 3.52 24.80
C TYR A 193 -7.64 2.49 25.93
N LEU A 194 -6.72 1.52 26.04
CA LEU A 194 -6.62 0.56 27.15
C LEU A 194 -5.32 0.81 27.90
#